data_AF-A0A1S8WP19-F1
#
_entry.id   AF-A0A1S8WP19-F1
#
_cell.length_a   1.000
_cell.length_b   1.000
_cell.length_c   1.000
_cell.angle_alpha   90.00
_cell.angle_beta   90.00
_cell.angle_gamma   90.00
#
_symmetry.space_group_name_H-M   'P 1'
#
loop_
_entity.id
_entity.type
_entity.pdbx_description
1 polymer ?
#
loop_
_entity_poly.entity_id
_entity_poly.type
_entity_poly.pdbx_seq_one_letter_code
_entity_poly.pdbx_strand_id
1 'polypeptide(L)'
;QYTPTQRLLHDILEEVQRTCANAISPERNLADIHRIMLTELARHLVSERIITSTKALEAAEQICPHSVGHFLGLDVHDTPTVSHSNPLRPGVVFPLEPGIYMRPQLCDKYQIPKEFVGLGLRLEDDFVVSPDGSAIRLTDQLPTSAEQLEALVGTNVNTDPVAHSARALCYQNRAKRHVTLQTRMAIYGSMTLLALADRC
;
A
#
# COMPACT_ATOMS: atom_id res chain seq x y z
N GLN A 1 -3.51 -18.13 -2.45
CA GLN A 1 -3.22 -18.08 -1.01
C GLN A 1 -1.83 -17.48 -0.84
N TYR A 2 -1.67 -16.60 0.15
CA TYR A 2 -0.41 -15.99 0.52
C TYR A 2 0.53 -17.03 1.13
N THR A 3 1.83 -16.90 0.85
CA THR A 3 2.84 -17.59 1.66
C THR A 3 2.89 -16.97 3.06
N PRO A 4 3.43 -17.67 4.08
CA PRO A 4 3.56 -17.10 5.43
C PRO A 4 4.30 -15.75 5.45
N THR A 5 5.34 -15.60 4.62
CA THR A 5 6.12 -14.37 4.49
C THR A 5 5.31 -13.24 3.84
N GLN A 6 4.57 -13.53 2.77
CA GLN A 6 3.71 -12.53 2.12
C GLN A 6 2.58 -12.09 3.05
N ARG A 7 2.00 -13.05 3.78
CA ARG A 7 0.95 -12.81 4.77
C ARG A 7 1.45 -11.89 5.89
N LEU A 8 2.62 -12.16 6.45
CA LEU A 8 3.23 -11.32 7.47
C LEU A 8 3.43 -9.89 6.97
N LEU A 9 3.99 -9.70 5.78
CA LEU A 9 4.18 -8.36 5.21
C LEU A 9 2.87 -7.62 4.99
N HIS A 10 1.83 -8.33 4.54
CA HIS A 10 0.49 -7.76 4.40
C HIS A 10 -0.06 -7.28 5.74
N ASP A 11 -0.01 -8.13 6.78
CA ASP A 11 -0.53 -7.81 8.11
C ASP A 11 0.20 -6.59 8.70
N ILE A 12 1.53 -6.49 8.50
CA ILE A 12 2.30 -5.29 8.89
C ILE A 12 1.76 -4.03 8.19
N LEU A 13 1.50 -4.09 6.88
CA LEU A 13 0.99 -2.93 6.13
C LEU A 13 -0.42 -2.52 6.60
N GLU A 14 -1.29 -3.48 6.91
CA GLU A 14 -2.62 -3.21 7.44
C GLU A 14 -2.55 -2.49 8.80
N GLU A 15 -1.69 -2.96 9.70
CA GLU A 15 -1.44 -2.34 11.01
C GLU A 15 -0.86 -0.92 10.89
N VAL A 16 0.11 -0.73 9.98
CA VAL A 16 0.72 0.58 9.70
C VAL A 16 -0.32 1.55 9.15
N GLN A 17 -1.10 1.15 8.14
CA GLN A 17 -2.14 1.98 7.55
C GLN A 17 -3.20 2.37 8.59
N ARG A 18 -3.64 1.40 9.41
CA ARG A 18 -4.60 1.64 10.50
C ARG A 18 -4.05 2.62 11.53
N THR A 19 -2.78 2.52 11.89
CA THR A 19 -2.13 3.46 12.82
C THR A 19 -2.05 4.86 12.23
N CYS A 20 -1.72 4.98 10.93
CA CYS A 20 -1.75 6.25 10.21
C CYS A 20 -3.15 6.87 10.17
N ALA A 21 -4.20 6.07 9.90
CA ALA A 21 -5.59 6.54 9.85
C ALA A 21 -6.06 7.04 11.22
N ASN A 22 -5.77 6.31 12.29
CA ASN A 22 -6.09 6.70 13.67
C ASN A 22 -5.32 7.94 14.13
N ALA A 23 -4.18 8.22 13.49
CA ALA A 23 -3.33 9.37 13.77
C ALA A 23 -3.81 10.66 13.07
N ILE A 24 -4.82 10.61 12.21
CA ILE A 24 -5.32 11.80 11.51
C ILE A 24 -6.06 12.72 12.49
N SER A 25 -5.70 14.00 12.45
CA SER A 25 -6.39 15.08 13.16
C SER A 25 -6.18 16.41 12.43
N PRO A 26 -7.01 17.44 12.69
CA PRO A 26 -6.91 18.75 12.04
C PRO A 26 -5.58 19.49 12.27
N GLU A 27 -4.81 19.10 13.28
CA GLU A 27 -3.52 19.69 13.66
C GLU A 27 -2.34 19.02 12.95
N ARG A 28 -2.56 17.84 12.38
CA ARG A 28 -1.53 17.05 11.71
C ARG A 28 -1.58 17.25 10.20
N ASN A 29 -0.44 17.04 9.55
CA ASN A 29 -0.27 17.14 8.11
C ASN A 29 0.31 15.83 7.53
N LEU A 30 0.36 15.69 6.20
CA LEU A 30 0.86 14.47 5.55
C LEU A 30 2.33 14.17 5.91
N ALA A 31 3.17 15.18 6.18
CA ALA A 31 4.54 14.96 6.62
C ALA A 31 4.61 14.33 8.03
N ASP A 32 3.72 14.73 8.95
CA ASP A 32 3.61 14.10 10.28
C ASP A 32 3.17 12.64 10.16
N ILE A 33 2.16 12.38 9.32
CA ILE A 33 1.64 11.02 9.09
C ILE A 33 2.69 10.14 8.42
N HIS A 34 3.51 10.69 7.52
CA HIS A 34 4.63 9.97 6.91
C HIS A 34 5.69 9.56 7.95
N ARG A 35 6.02 10.44 8.90
CA ARG A 35 6.93 10.08 10.01
C ARG A 35 6.34 8.98 10.88
N ILE A 36 5.03 9.02 11.16
CA ILE A 36 4.34 7.95 11.90
C ILE A 36 4.40 6.64 11.14
N MET A 37 4.10 6.64 9.84
CA MET A 37 4.19 5.46 8.96
C MET A 37 5.58 4.81 9.04
N LEU A 38 6.65 5.59 8.85
CA LEU A 38 8.02 5.07 8.91
C LEU A 38 8.40 4.56 10.30
N THR A 39 7.95 5.23 11.36
CA THR A 39 8.21 4.82 12.74
C THR A 39 7.54 3.49 13.07
N GLU A 40 6.26 3.35 12.70
CA GLU A 40 5.51 2.11 12.92
C GLU A 40 6.02 0.97 12.05
N LEU A 41 6.37 1.25 10.79
CA LEU A 41 6.99 0.26 9.92
C LEU A 41 8.32 -0.24 10.50
N ALA A 42 9.20 0.67 10.94
CA ALA A 42 10.46 0.31 11.59
C ALA A 42 10.23 -0.55 12.84
N ARG A 43 9.23 -0.21 13.66
CA ARG A 43 8.88 -0.98 14.87
C ARG A 43 8.48 -2.41 14.51
N HIS A 44 7.60 -2.60 13.53
CA HIS A 44 7.17 -3.91 13.08
C HIS A 44 8.31 -4.74 12.47
N LEU A 45 9.12 -4.14 11.59
CA LEU A 45 10.24 -4.84 10.97
C LEU A 45 11.27 -5.34 12.01
N VAL A 46 11.46 -4.59 13.10
CA VAL A 46 12.32 -5.02 14.22
C VAL A 46 11.64 -6.10 15.07
N SER A 47 10.35 -5.96 15.40
CA SER A 47 9.64 -6.94 16.24
C SER A 47 9.58 -8.32 15.58
N GLU A 48 9.40 -8.34 14.27
CA GLU A 48 9.37 -9.55 13.44
C GLU A 48 10.77 -10.05 13.05
N ARG A 49 11.83 -9.39 13.52
CA ARG A 49 13.24 -9.74 13.24
C ARG A 49 13.59 -9.75 11.74
N ILE A 50 12.91 -8.93 10.95
CA ILE A 50 13.18 -8.73 9.52
C ILE A 50 14.39 -7.81 9.32
N ILE A 51 14.59 -6.86 10.23
CA ILE A 51 15.79 -6.01 10.31
C ILE A 51 16.31 -5.97 11.75
N THR A 52 17.54 -5.49 11.92
CA THR A 52 18.08 -5.18 13.25
C THR A 52 17.55 -3.84 13.76
N SER A 53 17.54 -3.64 15.09
CA SER A 53 17.16 -2.36 15.70
C SER A 53 18.12 -1.21 15.36
N THR A 54 19.36 -1.54 15.01
CA THR A 54 20.37 -0.58 14.60
C THR A 54 19.97 0.03 13.26
N LYS A 55 19.76 1.35 13.21
CA LYS A 55 19.33 2.08 12.00
C LYS A 55 17.94 1.67 11.46
N ALA A 56 17.03 1.24 12.33
CA ALA A 56 15.70 0.78 11.92
C ALA A 56 14.90 1.83 11.12
N LEU A 57 14.98 3.11 11.50
CA LEU A 57 14.29 4.18 10.77
C LEU A 57 14.90 4.41 9.37
N GLU A 58 16.22 4.45 9.26
CA GLU A 58 16.93 4.53 7.97
C GLU A 58 16.56 3.34 7.07
N ALA A 59 16.49 2.14 7.65
CA ALA A 59 16.06 0.95 6.92
C ALA A 59 14.61 1.07 6.44
N ALA A 60 13.69 1.53 7.28
CA ALA A 60 12.29 1.75 6.91
C ALA A 60 12.14 2.78 5.78
N GLU A 61 12.90 3.88 5.80
CA GLU A 61 12.94 4.87 4.70
C GLU A 61 13.42 4.24 3.38
N GLN A 62 14.40 3.34 3.43
CA GLN A 62 14.86 2.64 2.24
C GLN A 62 13.84 1.59 1.77
N ILE A 63 13.22 0.85 2.71
CA ILE A 63 12.23 -0.19 2.42
C ILE A 63 10.93 0.42 1.88
N CYS A 64 10.54 1.61 2.34
CA CYS A 64 9.39 2.39 1.86
C CYS A 64 9.87 3.72 1.23
N PRO A 65 10.31 3.72 -0.05
CA PRO A 65 10.99 4.85 -0.67
C PRO A 65 10.04 5.93 -1.21
N HIS A 66 8.78 5.96 -0.77
CA HIS A 66 7.77 6.92 -1.20
C HIS A 66 7.03 7.52 -0.01
N SER A 67 6.27 8.61 -0.26
CA SER A 67 5.46 9.25 0.77
C SER A 67 4.33 8.33 1.26
N VAL A 68 3.70 8.69 2.37
CA VAL A 68 2.52 7.96 2.89
C VAL A 68 1.27 8.20 2.05
N GLY A 69 1.26 9.28 1.26
CA GLY A 69 0.15 9.66 0.39
C GLY A 69 0.36 11.04 -0.22
N HIS A 70 -0.68 11.54 -0.87
CA HIS A 70 -0.75 12.84 -1.56
C HIS A 70 -2.19 13.38 -1.49
N PHE A 71 -2.45 14.60 -1.92
CA PHE A 71 -3.83 15.06 -2.06
C PHE A 71 -4.51 14.39 -3.26
N LEU A 72 -5.80 14.10 -3.15
CA LEU A 72 -6.59 13.40 -4.16
C LEU A 72 -7.85 14.21 -4.50
N GLY A 73 -8.18 14.29 -5.80
CA GLY A 73 -9.36 15.01 -6.26
C GLY A 73 -9.60 14.84 -7.75
N LEU A 74 -9.55 15.92 -8.52
CA LEU A 74 -9.75 15.84 -9.98
C LEU A 74 -8.57 15.16 -10.68
N ASP A 75 -7.37 15.38 -10.16
CA ASP A 75 -6.15 14.68 -10.55
C ASP A 75 -5.80 13.61 -9.50
N VAL A 76 -5.08 12.56 -9.92
CA VAL A 76 -4.62 11.50 -9.00
C VAL A 76 -3.71 12.10 -7.94
N HIS A 77 -2.66 12.81 -8.37
CA HIS A 77 -1.84 13.64 -7.49
C HIS A 77 -2.37 15.08 -7.58
N ASP A 78 -3.47 15.36 -6.89
CA ASP A 78 -4.12 16.66 -6.96
C ASP A 78 -3.29 17.74 -6.28
N THR A 79 -3.35 18.96 -6.79
CA THR A 79 -2.68 20.13 -6.22
C THR A 79 -1.20 19.92 -5.85
N PRO A 80 -0.33 19.45 -6.76
CA PRO A 80 1.05 19.05 -6.43
C PRO A 80 1.93 20.19 -5.91
N THR A 81 1.49 21.44 -6.03
CA THR A 81 2.15 22.64 -5.50
C THR A 81 1.77 22.94 -4.04
N VAL A 82 0.73 22.28 -3.51
CA VAL A 82 0.30 22.43 -2.11
C VAL A 82 1.22 21.60 -1.23
N SER A 83 1.76 22.24 -0.19
CA SER A 83 2.71 21.60 0.71
C SER A 83 2.07 20.47 1.52
N HIS A 84 2.77 19.34 1.62
CA HIS A 84 2.43 18.24 2.53
C HIS A 84 2.53 18.61 4.02
N SER A 85 3.08 19.80 4.34
CA SER A 85 3.10 20.36 5.69
C SER A 85 1.83 21.16 6.03
N ASN A 86 0.89 21.29 5.09
CA ASN A 86 -0.39 21.93 5.38
C ASN A 86 -1.29 21.00 6.22
N PRO A 87 -1.99 21.53 7.24
CA PRO A 87 -2.86 20.71 8.09
C PRO A 87 -3.99 20.04 7.31
N LEU A 88 -4.32 18.81 7.70
CA LEU A 88 -5.41 18.01 7.15
C LEU A 88 -6.76 18.48 7.69
N ARG A 89 -7.29 19.55 7.10
CA ARG A 89 -8.59 20.15 7.48
C ARG A 89 -9.77 19.26 7.02
N PRO A 90 -10.95 19.39 7.65
CA PRO A 90 -12.17 18.75 7.18
C PRO A 90 -12.41 18.93 5.67
N GLY A 91 -12.74 17.84 4.98
CA GLY A 91 -12.98 17.78 3.53
C GLY A 91 -11.74 17.52 2.68
N VAL A 92 -10.52 17.52 3.25
CA VAL A 92 -9.32 17.10 2.51
C VAL A 92 -9.40 15.60 2.24
N VAL A 93 -9.11 15.21 1.00
CA VAL A 93 -9.09 13.81 0.54
C VAL A 93 -7.65 13.42 0.20
N PHE A 94 -7.24 12.23 0.62
CA PHE A 94 -5.88 11.71 0.46
C PHE A 94 -5.86 10.18 0.59
N PRO A 95 -4.98 9.46 -0.11
CA PRO A 95 -4.74 8.05 0.18
C PRO A 95 -3.79 7.88 1.38
N LEU A 96 -3.91 6.75 2.06
CA LEU A 96 -2.86 6.20 2.91
C LEU A 96 -2.31 4.94 2.25
N GLU A 97 -1.09 5.01 1.73
CA GLU A 97 -0.50 4.01 0.84
C GLU A 97 0.83 3.40 1.36
N PRO A 98 0.96 2.92 2.61
CA PRO A 98 2.22 2.33 3.07
C PRO A 98 2.68 1.16 2.19
N GLY A 99 4.00 1.05 2.00
CA GLY A 99 4.62 0.05 1.13
C GLY A 99 5.89 -0.57 1.70
N ILE A 100 6.18 -1.79 1.27
CA ILE A 100 7.39 -2.56 1.62
C ILE A 100 7.99 -3.08 0.32
N TYR A 101 9.24 -2.72 0.03
CA TYR A 101 9.98 -3.18 -1.15
C TYR A 101 11.36 -3.71 -0.75
N MET A 102 11.48 -5.03 -0.67
CA MET A 102 12.67 -5.74 -0.23
C MET A 102 13.67 -5.93 -1.37
N ARG A 103 14.24 -4.82 -1.84
CA ARG A 103 15.17 -4.81 -2.97
C ARG A 103 16.47 -5.55 -2.62
N PRO A 104 17.06 -6.36 -3.52
CA PRO A 104 18.25 -7.17 -3.22
C PRO A 104 19.42 -6.41 -2.59
N GLN A 105 19.65 -5.16 -3.01
CA GLN A 105 20.72 -4.32 -2.47
C GLN A 105 20.53 -3.91 -1.00
N LEU A 106 19.31 -4.00 -0.47
CA LEU A 106 19.03 -3.69 0.95
C LEU A 106 19.35 -4.87 1.86
N CYS A 107 19.40 -6.09 1.31
CA CYS A 107 19.47 -7.32 2.08
C CYS A 107 20.79 -7.44 2.85
N ASP A 108 21.91 -7.19 2.19
CA ASP A 108 23.22 -7.22 2.84
C ASP A 108 23.39 -6.05 3.82
N LYS A 109 22.85 -4.87 3.46
CA LYS A 109 22.98 -3.65 4.26
C LYS A 109 22.25 -3.75 5.60
N TYR A 110 21.04 -4.33 5.60
CA TYR A 110 20.17 -4.39 6.78
C TYR A 110 19.93 -5.81 7.30
N GLN A 111 20.66 -6.80 6.79
CA GLN A 111 20.61 -8.22 7.18
C GLN A 111 19.20 -8.81 7.04
N ILE A 112 18.52 -8.46 5.94
CA ILE A 112 17.16 -8.92 5.66
C ILE A 112 17.19 -10.42 5.32
N PRO A 113 16.36 -11.27 5.96
CA PRO A 113 16.32 -12.70 5.67
C PRO A 113 15.95 -12.99 4.20
N LYS A 114 16.53 -14.08 3.65
CA LYS A 114 16.46 -14.39 2.21
C LYS A 114 15.03 -14.60 1.70
N GLU A 115 14.15 -15.09 2.55
CA GLU A 115 12.73 -15.33 2.24
C GLU A 115 11.94 -14.05 1.94
N PHE A 116 12.41 -12.88 2.39
CA PHE A 116 11.77 -11.60 2.12
C PHE A 116 12.28 -10.93 0.83
N VAL A 117 13.42 -11.38 0.30
CA VAL A 117 14.12 -10.70 -0.81
C VAL A 117 13.32 -10.77 -2.09
N GLY A 118 13.14 -9.62 -2.74
CA GLY A 118 12.36 -9.48 -3.97
C GLY A 118 10.86 -9.31 -3.73
N LEU A 119 10.37 -9.38 -2.48
CA LEU A 119 8.97 -9.11 -2.18
C LEU A 119 8.69 -7.59 -2.22
N GLY A 120 7.55 -7.24 -2.81
CA GLY A 120 7.05 -5.88 -2.91
C GLY A 120 5.54 -5.84 -2.70
N LEU A 121 5.07 -5.17 -1.65
CA LEU A 121 3.65 -5.00 -1.34
C LEU A 121 3.36 -3.54 -1.02
N ARG A 122 2.20 -3.04 -1.44
CA ARG A 122 1.64 -1.74 -1.04
C ARG A 122 0.16 -1.91 -0.76
N LEU A 123 -0.32 -1.31 0.32
CA LEU A 123 -1.73 -1.28 0.69
C LEU A 123 -2.21 0.17 0.66
N GLU A 124 -3.25 0.45 -0.11
CA GLU A 124 -3.69 1.81 -0.40
C GLU A 124 -5.22 1.90 -0.28
N ASP A 125 -5.69 2.86 0.52
CA ASP A 125 -7.09 3.21 0.68
C ASP A 125 -7.23 4.73 0.70
N ASP A 126 -8.34 5.22 0.16
CA ASP A 126 -8.65 6.65 0.12
C ASP A 126 -9.40 7.07 1.38
N PHE A 127 -9.03 8.21 1.93
CA PHE A 127 -9.63 8.79 3.12
C PHE A 127 -10.07 10.23 2.88
N VAL A 128 -11.12 10.64 3.59
CA VAL A 128 -11.51 12.04 3.73
C VAL A 128 -11.47 12.44 5.21
N VAL A 129 -10.99 13.64 5.50
CA VAL A 129 -11.11 14.21 6.85
C VAL A 129 -12.57 14.60 7.09
N SER A 130 -13.19 14.03 8.13
CA SER A 130 -14.56 14.33 8.52
C SER A 130 -14.69 15.75 9.13
N PRO A 131 -15.92 16.25 9.32
CA PRO A 131 -16.15 17.49 10.08
C PRO A 131 -15.60 17.50 11.51
N ASP A 132 -15.49 16.34 12.17
CA ASP A 132 -14.92 16.23 13.53
C ASP A 132 -13.39 16.07 13.54
N GLY A 133 -12.77 15.98 12.36
CA GLY A 133 -11.33 15.89 12.19
C GLY A 133 -10.76 14.47 12.11
N SER A 134 -11.58 13.43 12.30
CA SER A 134 -11.17 12.04 12.09
C SER A 134 -11.11 11.66 10.60
N ALA A 135 -10.40 10.58 10.28
CA ALA A 135 -10.37 10.03 8.92
C ALA A 135 -11.52 9.07 8.68
N ILE A 136 -12.24 9.26 7.57
CA ILE A 136 -13.25 8.33 7.07
C ILE A 136 -12.69 7.65 5.82
N ARG A 137 -12.63 6.32 5.82
CA ARG A 137 -12.25 5.53 4.64
C ARG A 137 -13.35 5.57 3.59
N LEU A 138 -13.00 5.85 2.34
CA LEU A 138 -13.93 5.92 1.20
C LEU A 138 -14.01 4.60 0.42
N THR A 139 -13.01 3.73 0.56
CA THR A 139 -12.83 2.46 -0.14
C THR A 139 -13.22 1.24 0.71
N ASP A 140 -14.04 1.43 1.75
CA ASP A 140 -14.41 0.41 2.74
C ASP A 140 -15.23 -0.78 2.19
N GLN A 141 -15.75 -0.67 0.97
CA GLN A 141 -16.49 -1.73 0.30
C GLN A 141 -15.59 -2.84 -0.27
N LEU A 142 -14.28 -2.58 -0.40
CA LEU A 142 -13.32 -3.56 -0.88
C LEU A 142 -12.70 -4.31 0.29
N PRO A 143 -12.54 -5.65 0.19
CA PRO A 143 -11.85 -6.41 1.23
C PRO A 143 -10.38 -5.99 1.29
N THR A 144 -9.93 -5.59 2.48
CA THR A 144 -8.54 -5.22 2.73
C THR A 144 -7.79 -6.31 3.47
N SER A 145 -8.44 -7.04 4.38
CA SER A 145 -7.76 -8.08 5.16
C SER A 145 -7.34 -9.26 4.30
N ALA A 146 -6.21 -9.89 4.65
CA ALA A 146 -5.68 -11.03 3.92
C ALA A 146 -6.71 -12.18 3.84
N GLU A 147 -7.44 -12.46 4.91
CA GLU A 147 -8.51 -13.46 4.93
C GLU A 147 -9.61 -13.17 3.91
N GLN A 148 -10.09 -11.92 3.89
CA GLN A 148 -11.15 -11.53 2.97
C GLN A 148 -10.67 -11.56 1.52
N LEU A 149 -9.41 -11.16 1.27
CA LEU A 149 -8.79 -11.23 -0.05
C LEU A 149 -8.63 -12.68 -0.52
N GLU A 150 -8.17 -13.57 0.35
CA GLU A 150 -8.04 -15.00 0.03
C GLU A 150 -9.39 -15.66 -0.19
N ALA A 151 -10.43 -15.29 0.57
CA ALA A 151 -11.78 -15.76 0.36
C ALA A 151 -12.35 -15.26 -0.99
N LEU A 152 -12.08 -14.01 -1.34
CA LEU A 152 -12.52 -13.43 -2.61
C LEU A 152 -11.83 -14.11 -3.81
N VAL A 153 -10.51 -14.29 -3.76
CA VAL A 153 -9.75 -14.89 -4.86
C VAL A 153 -9.92 -16.42 -4.91
N GLY A 154 -10.08 -17.05 -3.74
CA GLY A 154 -10.27 -18.50 -3.59
C GLY A 154 -11.68 -18.99 -3.98
N THR A 155 -12.63 -18.08 -4.20
CA THR A 155 -13.97 -18.41 -4.69
C THR A 155 -14.07 -18.16 -6.20
N ASN A 156 -13.83 -19.22 -6.99
CA ASN A 156 -14.19 -19.31 -8.41
C ASN A 156 -13.77 -18.15 -9.32
N VAL A 157 -12.48 -18.08 -9.68
CA VAL A 157 -12.16 -17.63 -11.03
C VAL A 157 -12.73 -18.70 -11.97
N ASN A 158 -13.93 -18.48 -12.52
CA ASN A 158 -14.45 -19.36 -13.55
C ASN A 158 -13.50 -19.26 -14.76
N THR A 159 -12.70 -20.30 -14.98
CA THR A 159 -11.75 -20.37 -16.10
C THR A 159 -12.43 -20.74 -17.43
N ASP A 160 -13.77 -20.82 -17.47
CA ASP A 160 -14.50 -21.00 -18.72
C ASP A 160 -14.28 -19.81 -19.67
N PRO A 161 -13.65 -20.02 -20.84
CA PRO A 161 -13.41 -18.94 -21.80
C PRO A 161 -14.70 -18.39 -22.43
N VAL A 162 -15.86 -19.02 -22.19
CA VAL A 162 -17.17 -18.65 -22.74
C VAL A 162 -18.01 -17.79 -21.77
N ALA A 163 -17.65 -17.74 -20.48
CA ALA A 163 -18.42 -17.03 -19.46
C ALA A 163 -18.12 -15.51 -19.35
N HIS A 164 -17.21 -14.98 -20.17
CA HIS A 164 -16.78 -13.57 -20.13
C HIS A 164 -17.83 -12.56 -20.62
N SER A 165 -19.01 -13.00 -21.08
CA SER A 165 -20.06 -12.09 -21.56
C SER A 165 -21.19 -11.82 -20.56
N ALA A 166 -21.23 -12.48 -19.40
CA ALA A 166 -22.41 -12.46 -18.54
C ALA A 166 -22.09 -12.30 -17.05
N ARG A 167 -21.40 -11.22 -16.66
CA ARG A 167 -21.53 -10.65 -15.29
C ARG A 167 -21.04 -9.21 -15.11
N ALA A 168 -21.16 -8.38 -16.15
CA ALA A 168 -21.11 -6.92 -16.02
C ALA A 168 -22.52 -6.33 -15.76
N LEU A 169 -23.29 -6.94 -14.84
CA LEU A 169 -24.72 -6.63 -14.62
C LEU A 169 -25.01 -6.03 -13.23
N CYS A 170 -24.04 -5.33 -12.64
CA CYS A 170 -24.30 -4.43 -11.53
C CYS A 170 -23.80 -2.99 -11.74
N TYR A 171 -23.34 -2.64 -12.96
CA TYR A 171 -22.81 -1.29 -13.23
C TYR A 171 -23.60 -0.48 -14.28
N GLN A 172 -24.84 -0.86 -14.58
CA GLN A 172 -25.69 -0.07 -15.47
C GLN A 172 -27.08 0.09 -14.88
N ASN A 173 -27.20 1.07 -13.96
CA ASN A 173 -28.19 2.15 -14.04
C ASN A 173 -28.25 2.95 -12.73
N ARG A 174 -27.36 3.95 -12.58
CA ARG A 174 -27.74 5.29 -12.09
C ARG A 174 -26.62 6.30 -12.34
N ALA A 175 -26.78 7.00 -13.45
CA ALA A 175 -26.39 8.37 -13.77
C ALA A 175 -25.23 9.04 -12.98
N LYS A 176 -24.17 9.34 -13.76
CA LYS A 176 -23.30 10.54 -13.70
C LYS A 176 -22.49 10.77 -12.40
N ARG A 177 -21.24 10.32 -12.42
CA ARG A 177 -20.00 11.11 -12.24
C ARG A 177 -18.79 10.15 -12.34
N HIS A 178 -17.86 10.44 -13.23
CA HIS A 178 -16.66 9.64 -13.46
C HIS A 178 -15.65 9.86 -12.33
N VAL A 179 -15.34 8.80 -11.58
CA VAL A 179 -14.05 8.60 -10.92
C VAL A 179 -13.68 7.14 -11.18
N THR A 180 -12.58 6.91 -11.87
CA THR A 180 -12.05 5.58 -12.16
C THR A 180 -11.00 5.26 -11.10
N LEU A 181 -11.35 4.46 -10.10
CA LEU A 181 -10.39 3.94 -9.11
C LEU A 181 -9.60 2.80 -9.75
N GLN A 182 -8.28 2.96 -9.85
CA GLN A 182 -7.36 1.95 -10.36
C GLN A 182 -6.61 1.30 -9.18
N THR A 183 -7.09 0.16 -8.70
CA THR A 183 -6.30 -0.70 -7.81
C THR A 183 -5.23 -1.39 -8.66
N ARG A 184 -3.95 -1.00 -8.52
CA ARG A 184 -2.81 -1.65 -9.17
C ARG A 184 -2.05 -2.51 -8.16
N MET A 185 -2.29 -3.81 -8.18
CA MET A 185 -1.42 -4.79 -7.53
C MET A 185 -0.34 -5.21 -8.53
N ALA A 186 0.89 -4.69 -8.35
CA ALA A 186 2.04 -5.07 -9.18
C ALA A 186 2.87 -6.15 -8.48
N ILE A 187 2.70 -7.41 -8.88
CA ILE A 187 3.59 -8.52 -8.49
C ILE A 187 4.70 -8.60 -9.54
N TYR A 188 5.93 -8.21 -9.18
CA TYR A 188 7.11 -8.45 -10.03
C TYR A 188 7.75 -9.79 -9.65
N GLY A 189 7.51 -10.82 -10.48
CA GLY A 189 8.21 -12.10 -10.43
C GLY A 189 9.52 -12.05 -11.23
N SER A 190 10.61 -12.51 -10.62
CA SER A 190 11.93 -12.67 -11.24
C SER A 190 11.87 -13.65 -12.42
N MET A 191 12.10 -13.16 -13.64
CA MET A 191 12.38 -14.01 -14.80
C MET A 191 13.89 -14.11 -14.99
N THR A 192 14.35 -15.35 -14.88
CA THR A 192 15.69 -15.85 -15.21
C THR A 192 16.13 -15.39 -16.60
N LEU A 193 17.32 -14.81 -16.73
CA LEU A 193 18.06 -14.82 -18.00
C LEU A 193 19.43 -15.45 -17.78
N LEU A 194 19.54 -16.68 -18.28
CA LEU A 194 20.78 -17.43 -18.44
C LEU A 194 21.57 -16.83 -19.62
N ALA A 195 22.87 -16.62 -19.40
CA ALA A 195 23.98 -16.61 -20.34
C ALA A 195 23.75 -16.25 -21.83
N LEU A 196 24.51 -15.26 -22.31
CA LEU A 196 25.38 -15.43 -23.48
C LEU A 196 26.49 -14.39 -23.43
N ALA A 197 27.67 -14.85 -23.00
CA ALA A 197 28.93 -14.22 -23.32
C ALA A 197 29.44 -14.86 -24.62
N ASP A 198 29.67 -14.07 -25.66
CA ASP A 198 30.77 -14.30 -26.61
C ASP A 198 30.96 -13.08 -27.51
N ARG A 199 32.11 -12.41 -27.30
CA ARG A 199 33.06 -11.83 -28.27
C ARG A 199 32.62 -10.75 -29.28
N CYS A 200 33.51 -9.74 -29.33
CA CYS A 200 33.74 -8.65 -30.28
C CYS A 200 32.95 -7.35 -30.03
#